data_AF-A0A1J1GJX3-F1
#
_entry.id   AF-A0A1J1GJX3-F1
#
_cell.length_a   1.000
_cell.length_b   1.000
_cell.length_c   1.000
_cell.angle_alpha   90.00
_cell.angle_beta   90.00
_cell.angle_gamma   90.00
#
_symmetry.space_group_name_H-M   'P 1'
#
loop_
_entity.id
_entity.type
_entity.pdbx_description
1 polymer ?
#
loop_
_entity_poly.entity_id
_entity_poly.type
_entity_poly.pdbx_seq_one_letter_code
_entity_poly.pdbx_strand_id
1 'polypeptide(L)'
;MIYFIRSNGDLRKYILDSNSIITKSYPTNSYINKGKTAKKKINMIPICLKLFTVLFLGLSCFFLECLFKKENMQISILKFNKDHLRTLAEKESEIINKLEYMNGPYNKFEEDFKKITVSLIRNVLENWEDMCYINNVRLSIYGRKWEQEKFDYLFSEILKDIKDIHRKIFEEYKEYEKSYHTDKEYSTFFKKKKKDLNQFEKMQYKWTNKYEERCRKEWEYLESSRDLEKLRNEQKSCNLGKSCNQDSPRNLESLNNPKTCPLKKLFQKNEYRRSRSIM
;
A
#
# COMPACT_ATOMS: atom_id res chain seq x y z
N MET A 1 -15.06 12.23 13.13
CA MET A 1 -14.12 11.41 12.33
C MET A 1 -14.92 10.35 11.56
N ILE A 2 -15.68 10.74 10.52
CA ILE A 2 -16.73 9.89 9.91
C ILE A 2 -16.52 9.60 8.40
N TYR A 3 -15.59 10.26 7.70
CA TYR A 3 -15.64 10.28 6.22
C TYR A 3 -14.80 9.23 5.47
N PHE A 4 -14.29 8.20 6.16
CA PHE A 4 -13.52 7.08 5.54
C PHE A 4 -14.24 5.72 5.59
N ILE A 5 -15.57 5.68 5.74
CA ILE A 5 -16.30 4.41 5.87
C ILE A 5 -16.21 3.54 4.59
N ARG A 6 -15.97 4.13 3.41
CA ARG A 6 -15.96 3.38 2.13
C ARG A 6 -14.57 2.94 1.65
N SER A 7 -13.51 3.69 1.95
CA SER A 7 -12.11 3.36 1.60
C SER A 7 -11.36 2.57 2.70
N ASN A 8 -11.90 2.52 3.93
CA ASN A 8 -11.36 1.67 4.99
C ASN A 8 -11.42 0.16 4.65
N GLY A 9 -12.32 -0.27 3.77
CA GLY A 9 -12.41 -1.66 3.33
C GLY A 9 -11.13 -2.11 2.64
N ASP A 10 -10.64 -1.33 1.68
CA ASP A 10 -9.41 -1.63 0.94
C ASP A 10 -8.15 -1.30 1.74
N LEU A 11 -8.16 -0.28 2.60
CA LEU A 11 -7.02 0.04 3.46
C LEU A 11 -6.83 -1.01 4.57
N ARG A 12 -7.89 -1.46 5.26
CA ARG A 12 -7.80 -2.57 6.22
C ARG A 12 -7.42 -3.86 5.53
N LYS A 13 -7.97 -4.13 4.35
CA LYS A 13 -7.57 -5.27 3.54
C LYS A 13 -6.10 -5.18 3.12
N TYR A 14 -5.59 -4.01 2.75
CA TYR A 14 -4.18 -3.81 2.45
C TYR A 14 -3.28 -3.94 3.68
N ILE A 15 -3.67 -3.42 4.84
CA ILE A 15 -2.94 -3.61 6.11
C ILE A 15 -2.93 -5.09 6.52
N LEU A 16 -4.05 -5.80 6.35
CA LEU A 16 -4.15 -7.24 6.60
C LEU A 16 -3.36 -8.06 5.58
N ASP A 17 -3.44 -7.71 4.29
CA ASP A 17 -2.76 -8.41 3.20
C ASP A 17 -1.25 -8.16 3.25
N SER A 18 -0.79 -6.94 3.57
CA SER A 18 0.63 -6.62 3.76
C SER A 18 1.22 -7.34 4.98
N ASN A 19 0.46 -7.50 6.07
CA ASN A 19 0.85 -8.37 7.19
C ASN A 19 0.91 -9.86 6.79
N SER A 20 0.08 -10.30 5.83
CA SER A 20 0.03 -11.70 5.35
C SER A 20 1.05 -12.04 4.25
N ILE A 21 1.46 -11.05 3.44
CA ILE A 21 2.43 -11.19 2.36
C ILE A 21 3.85 -11.29 2.93
N ILE A 22 4.11 -10.63 4.06
CA ILE A 22 5.43 -10.63 4.69
C ILE A 22 5.64 -11.86 5.59
N THR A 23 4.57 -12.48 6.11
CA THR A 23 4.66 -13.73 6.90
C THR A 23 4.74 -15.01 6.05
N LYS A 24 4.75 -14.91 4.72
CA LYS A 24 4.82 -16.07 3.81
C LYS A 24 6.05 -16.04 2.90
N SER A 25 7.23 -16.12 3.50
CA SER A 25 8.45 -16.54 2.77
C SER A 25 9.22 -17.65 3.48
N TYR A 26 8.51 -18.59 4.11
CA TYR A 26 9.02 -19.94 4.33
C TYR A 26 8.18 -20.92 3.50
N PRO A 27 8.79 -21.81 2.70
CA PRO A 27 8.06 -22.78 1.91
C PRO A 27 7.67 -23.96 2.81
N THR A 28 6.65 -23.77 3.65
CA THR A 28 5.97 -24.91 4.26
C THR A 28 4.83 -25.31 3.35
N ASN A 29 5.08 -26.35 2.54
CA ASN A 29 4.08 -27.06 1.76
C ASN A 29 2.82 -27.32 2.61
N SER A 30 1.78 -26.53 2.38
CA SER A 30 0.42 -26.87 2.81
C SER A 30 -0.54 -26.44 1.71
N TYR A 31 -0.75 -27.38 0.79
CA TYR A 31 -1.75 -27.33 -0.24
C TYR A 31 -3.14 -27.41 0.42
N ILE A 32 -3.72 -26.26 0.78
CA ILE A 32 -5.11 -26.17 1.24
C ILE A 32 -5.89 -25.38 0.19
N ASN A 33 -6.52 -26.13 -0.71
CA ASN A 33 -7.42 -25.63 -1.74
C ASN A 33 -8.65 -24.97 -1.10
N LYS A 34 -8.92 -23.71 -1.48
CA LYS A 34 -10.20 -23.05 -1.28
C LYS A 34 -11.26 -23.66 -2.21
N GLY A 35 -12.44 -23.89 -1.64
CA GLY A 35 -13.56 -24.54 -2.30
C GLY A 35 -14.00 -23.88 -3.61
N LYS A 36 -14.14 -24.73 -4.63
CA LYS A 36 -15.13 -24.60 -5.69
C LYS A 36 -15.91 -25.90 -5.75
N THR A 37 -17.22 -25.77 -5.71
CA THR A 37 -18.24 -26.81 -5.75
C THR A 37 -18.10 -27.68 -7.00
N ALA A 38 -17.63 -28.92 -6.82
CA ALA A 38 -17.61 -29.93 -7.88
C ALA A 38 -18.48 -31.13 -7.46
N LYS A 39 -19.35 -31.52 -8.40
CA LYS A 39 -20.34 -32.60 -8.28
C LYS A 39 -19.74 -33.88 -7.69
N LYS A 40 -20.49 -34.48 -6.76
CA LYS A 40 -20.21 -35.74 -6.06
C LYS A 40 -20.05 -36.88 -7.08
N LYS A 41 -18.83 -37.15 -7.55
CA LYS A 41 -18.47 -38.42 -8.19
C LYS A 41 -18.17 -39.41 -7.09
N ILE A 42 -18.96 -40.47 -7.03
CA ILE A 42 -18.72 -41.63 -6.18
C ILE A 42 -17.44 -42.28 -6.69
N ASN A 43 -16.32 -42.06 -6.00
CA ASN A 43 -15.08 -42.77 -6.24
C ASN A 43 -15.26 -44.22 -5.77
N MET A 44 -15.70 -45.10 -6.68
CA MET A 44 -15.38 -46.52 -6.53
C MET A 44 -13.86 -46.65 -6.70
N ILE A 45 -13.14 -46.61 -5.59
CA ILE A 45 -11.75 -47.05 -5.55
C ILE A 45 -11.78 -48.52 -5.99
N PRO A 46 -11.17 -48.88 -7.14
CA PRO A 46 -11.23 -50.23 -7.64
C PRO A 46 -10.58 -51.16 -6.62
N ILE A 47 -11.18 -52.33 -6.39
CA ILE A 47 -10.76 -53.32 -5.40
C ILE A 47 -9.25 -53.64 -5.54
N CYS A 48 -8.72 -53.59 -6.76
CA CYS A 48 -7.30 -53.76 -7.05
C CYS A 48 -6.39 -52.73 -6.33
N LEU A 49 -6.83 -51.48 -6.18
CA LEU A 49 -6.07 -50.43 -5.47
C LEU A 49 -6.00 -50.74 -3.97
N LYS A 50 -7.08 -51.25 -3.37
CA LYS A 50 -7.08 -51.68 -1.97
C LYS A 50 -6.15 -52.87 -1.75
N LEU A 51 -6.20 -53.87 -2.64
CA LEU A 51 -5.31 -55.02 -2.60
C LEU A 51 -3.84 -54.61 -2.76
N PHE A 52 -3.56 -53.69 -3.70
CA PHE A 52 -2.22 -53.16 -3.89
C PHE A 52 -1.70 -52.41 -2.65
N THR A 53 -2.57 -51.65 -1.97
CA THR A 53 -2.17 -50.92 -0.75
C THR A 53 -1.79 -51.88 0.37
N VAL A 54 -2.57 -52.96 0.56
CA VAL A 54 -2.29 -53.98 1.58
C VAL A 54 -1.01 -54.76 1.26
N LEU A 55 -0.81 -55.14 -0.01
CA LEU A 55 0.42 -55.79 -0.46
C LEU A 55 1.64 -54.89 -0.29
N PHE A 56 1.52 -53.61 -0.64
CA PHE A 56 2.59 -52.63 -0.49
C PHE A 56 2.95 -52.42 0.99
N LEU A 57 1.97 -52.34 1.88
CA LEU A 57 2.22 -52.26 3.33
C LEU A 57 2.88 -53.53 3.87
N GLY A 58 2.41 -54.71 3.46
CA GLY A 58 3.01 -55.98 3.85
C GLY A 58 4.46 -56.10 3.39
N LEU A 59 4.75 -55.73 2.13
CA LEU A 59 6.11 -55.67 1.60
C LEU A 59 6.96 -54.63 2.33
N SER A 60 6.42 -53.45 2.65
CA SER A 60 7.14 -52.40 3.38
C SER A 60 7.52 -52.86 4.78
N CYS A 61 6.60 -53.51 5.50
CA CYS A 61 6.87 -54.12 6.81
C CYS A 61 7.91 -55.24 6.70
N PHE A 62 7.81 -56.09 5.67
CA PHE A 62 8.80 -57.14 5.42
C PHE A 62 10.19 -56.56 5.11
N PHE A 63 10.28 -55.51 4.30
CA PHE A 63 11.53 -54.82 4.02
C PHE A 63 12.10 -54.12 5.26
N LEU A 64 11.26 -53.50 6.09
CA LEU A 64 11.65 -52.95 7.39
C LEU A 64 12.18 -54.04 8.32
N GLU A 65 11.49 -55.18 8.42
CA GLU A 65 11.93 -56.30 9.26
C GLU A 65 13.22 -56.94 8.73
N CYS A 66 13.37 -57.07 7.41
CA CYS A 66 14.61 -57.51 6.77
C CYS A 66 15.75 -56.50 6.97
N LEU A 67 15.47 -55.19 6.88
CA LEU A 67 16.44 -54.15 7.18
C LEU A 67 16.87 -54.23 8.65
N PHE A 68 15.93 -54.31 9.59
CA PHE A 68 16.24 -54.44 11.01
C PHE A 68 16.97 -55.75 11.36
N LYS A 69 16.64 -56.88 10.71
CA LYS A 69 17.38 -58.14 10.89
C LYS A 69 18.79 -58.08 10.30
N LYS A 70 18.96 -57.41 9.16
CA LYS A 70 20.27 -57.24 8.50
C LYS A 70 21.14 -56.20 9.20
N GLU A 71 20.55 -55.11 9.68
CA GLU A 71 21.18 -54.12 10.56
C GLU A 71 21.54 -54.74 11.91
N ASN A 72 20.67 -55.53 12.55
CA ASN A 72 21.01 -56.17 13.84
C ASN A 72 22.14 -57.21 13.73
N MET A 73 22.38 -57.79 12.55
CA MET A 73 23.55 -58.66 12.31
C MET A 73 24.85 -57.89 11.98
N GLN A 74 24.77 -56.61 11.56
CA GLN A 74 25.95 -55.76 11.33
C GLN A 74 26.20 -54.74 12.45
N ILE A 75 25.22 -54.48 13.32
CA ILE A 75 25.31 -53.64 14.52
C ILE A 75 25.81 -54.48 15.73
N SER A 76 26.40 -55.65 15.50
CA SER A 76 27.39 -56.17 16.45
C SER A 76 28.62 -55.26 16.39
N ILE A 77 28.56 -54.17 17.18
CA ILE A 77 29.69 -53.33 17.57
C ILE A 77 30.30 -52.51 16.42
N LEU A 78 29.49 -51.66 15.76
CA LEU A 78 30.04 -50.32 15.54
C LEU A 78 30.00 -49.67 16.92
N LYS A 79 31.13 -49.63 17.62
CA LYS A 79 31.30 -48.80 18.82
C LYS A 79 30.91 -47.39 18.42
N PHE A 80 29.64 -47.02 18.62
CA PHE A 80 29.14 -45.68 18.32
C PHE A 80 29.97 -44.76 19.18
N ASN A 81 30.87 -44.01 18.54
CA ASN A 81 31.75 -43.12 19.24
C ASN A 81 30.88 -41.98 19.77
N LYS A 82 30.52 -42.09 21.06
CA LYS A 82 29.69 -41.10 21.78
C LYS A 82 30.27 -39.69 21.63
N ASP A 83 31.59 -39.58 21.55
CA ASP A 83 32.27 -38.30 21.34
C ASP A 83 32.03 -37.76 19.91
N HIS A 84 31.93 -38.63 18.90
CA HIS A 84 31.61 -38.19 17.53
C HIS A 84 30.20 -37.63 17.40
N LEU A 85 29.20 -38.28 18.01
CA LEU A 85 27.82 -37.77 18.06
C LEU A 85 27.75 -36.46 18.86
N ARG A 86 28.50 -36.37 19.97
CA ARG A 86 28.63 -35.14 20.75
C ARG A 86 29.21 -34.01 19.90
N THR A 87 30.30 -34.26 19.17
CA THR A 87 30.92 -33.26 18.28
C THR A 87 29.98 -32.82 17.16
N LEU A 88 29.20 -33.74 16.57
CA LEU A 88 28.20 -33.40 15.56
C LEU A 88 27.09 -32.51 16.15
N ALA A 89 26.56 -32.88 17.32
CA ALA A 89 25.52 -32.09 17.99
C ALA A 89 26.03 -30.70 18.43
N GLU A 90 27.28 -30.61 18.89
CA GLU A 90 27.92 -29.32 19.23
C GLU A 90 28.09 -28.44 17.98
N LYS A 91 28.53 -29.00 16.85
CA LYS A 91 28.61 -28.27 15.57
C LYS A 91 27.24 -27.83 15.06
N GLU A 92 26.23 -28.68 15.15
CA GLU A 92 24.86 -28.34 14.73
C GLU A 92 24.28 -27.22 15.61
N SER A 93 24.48 -27.28 16.93
CA SER A 93 24.10 -26.23 17.87
C SER A 93 24.81 -24.90 17.56
N GLU A 94 26.11 -24.93 17.26
CA GLU A 94 26.87 -23.75 16.87
C GLU A 94 26.35 -23.12 15.57
N ILE A 95 25.98 -23.95 14.59
CA ILE A 95 25.36 -23.49 13.33
C ILE A 95 24.00 -22.85 13.60
N ILE A 96 23.14 -23.48 14.40
CA ILE A 96 21.80 -22.96 14.75
C ILE A 96 21.92 -21.62 15.46
N ASN A 97 22.78 -21.53 16.49
CA ASN A 97 23.01 -20.30 17.25
C ASN A 97 23.53 -19.18 16.35
N LYS A 98 24.42 -19.51 15.41
CA LYS A 98 24.92 -18.54 14.42
C LYS A 98 23.80 -18.08 13.48
N LEU A 99 22.94 -18.97 13.03
CA LEU A 99 21.80 -18.62 12.15
C LEU A 99 20.80 -17.70 12.87
N GLU A 100 20.47 -18.02 14.13
CA GLU A 100 19.56 -17.23 14.96
C GLU A 100 20.12 -15.83 15.24
N TYR A 101 21.42 -15.73 15.55
CA TYR A 101 22.12 -14.46 15.72
C TYR A 101 22.06 -13.59 14.47
N MET A 102 22.23 -14.18 13.28
CA MET A 102 22.23 -13.45 12.00
C MET A 102 20.85 -12.92 11.60
N ASN A 103 19.79 -13.60 12.04
CA ASN A 103 18.40 -13.18 11.80
C ASN A 103 17.97 -12.01 12.69
N GLY A 104 18.52 -11.88 13.89
CA GLY A 104 18.15 -10.81 14.84
C GLY A 104 18.24 -9.38 14.26
N PRO A 105 19.37 -8.97 13.68
CA PRO A 105 19.54 -7.65 13.05
C PRO A 105 18.58 -7.39 11.89
N TYR A 106 18.32 -8.41 11.06
CA TYR A 106 17.38 -8.30 9.94
C TYR A 106 15.94 -8.11 10.43
N ASN A 107 15.50 -8.91 11.40
CA ASN A 107 14.18 -8.79 12.00
C ASN A 107 13.96 -7.39 12.60
N LYS A 108 14.97 -6.86 13.29
CA LYS A 108 14.94 -5.49 13.83
C LYS A 108 14.82 -4.43 12.73
N PHE A 109 15.54 -4.61 11.62
CA PHE A 109 15.42 -3.75 10.46
C PHE A 109 14.00 -3.80 9.86
N GLU A 110 13.43 -5.00 9.74
CA GLU A 110 12.08 -5.20 9.20
C GLU A 110 11.01 -4.52 10.08
N GLU A 111 11.14 -4.58 11.39
CA GLU A 111 10.29 -3.84 12.33
C GLU A 111 10.41 -2.32 12.15
N ASP A 112 11.64 -1.80 12.05
CA ASP A 112 11.89 -0.37 11.81
C ASP A 112 11.27 0.06 10.46
N PHE A 113 11.41 -0.78 9.42
CA PHE A 113 10.82 -0.54 8.11
C PHE A 113 9.28 -0.48 8.15
N LYS A 114 8.65 -1.41 8.87
CA LYS A 114 7.20 -1.41 9.09
C LYS A 114 6.73 -0.15 9.80
N LYS A 115 7.44 0.28 10.85
CA LYS A 115 7.12 1.52 11.58
C LYS A 115 7.16 2.75 10.67
N ILE A 116 8.22 2.88 9.86
CA ILE A 116 8.35 3.98 8.89
C ILE A 116 7.22 3.93 7.86
N THR A 117 6.92 2.74 7.32
CA THR A 117 5.83 2.54 6.34
C THR A 117 4.48 2.99 6.90
N VAL A 118 4.15 2.56 8.13
CA VAL A 118 2.91 2.96 8.80
C VAL A 118 2.86 4.46 9.03
N SER A 119 3.97 5.06 9.48
CA SER A 119 4.07 6.51 9.70
C SER A 119 3.85 7.31 8.41
N LEU A 120 4.50 6.90 7.31
CA LEU A 120 4.34 7.53 6.00
C LEU A 120 2.90 7.47 5.51
N ILE A 121 2.28 6.29 5.55
CA ILE A 121 0.89 6.10 5.12
C ILE A 121 -0.05 6.97 5.95
N ARG A 122 0.12 6.97 7.28
CA ARG A 122 -0.73 7.78 8.16
C ARG A 122 -0.61 9.27 7.83
N ASN A 123 0.61 9.79 7.69
CA ASN A 123 0.82 11.20 7.39
C ASN A 123 0.23 11.60 6.04
N VAL A 124 0.36 10.75 5.02
CA VAL A 124 -0.23 10.99 3.69
C VAL A 124 -1.75 11.05 3.77
N LEU A 125 -2.37 10.14 4.53
CA LEU A 125 -3.82 10.12 4.71
C LEU A 125 -4.31 11.37 5.45
N GLU A 126 -3.63 11.75 6.53
CA GLU A 126 -3.97 12.93 7.34
C GLU A 126 -3.85 14.22 6.52
N ASN A 127 -2.71 14.45 5.87
CA ASN A 127 -2.49 15.64 5.06
C ASN A 127 -3.43 15.71 3.85
N TRP A 128 -3.69 14.58 3.20
CA TRP A 128 -4.63 14.53 2.08
C TRP A 128 -6.06 14.87 2.51
N GLU A 129 -6.49 14.34 3.65
CA GLU A 129 -7.79 14.63 4.23
C GLU A 129 -7.94 16.12 4.54
N ASP A 130 -6.93 16.70 5.21
CA ASP A 130 -6.92 18.12 5.54
C ASP A 130 -6.96 18.99 4.29
N MET A 131 -6.18 18.64 3.27
CA MET A 131 -6.19 19.34 1.98
C MET A 131 -7.57 19.31 1.34
N CYS A 132 -8.21 18.13 1.26
CA CYS A 132 -9.53 17.99 0.64
C CYS A 132 -10.62 18.72 1.43
N TYR A 133 -10.55 18.68 2.76
CA TYR A 133 -11.50 19.34 3.65
C TYR A 133 -11.41 20.87 3.57
N ILE A 134 -10.20 21.42 3.72
CA ILE A 134 -9.96 22.88 3.71
C ILE A 134 -10.36 23.50 2.37
N ASN A 135 -10.12 22.79 1.27
CA ASN A 135 -10.40 23.28 -0.08
C ASN A 135 -11.79 22.89 -0.61
N ASN A 136 -12.68 22.38 0.26
CA ASN A 136 -14.07 22.03 -0.09
C ASN A 136 -14.21 21.12 -1.31
N VAL A 137 -13.20 20.29 -1.59
CA VAL A 137 -13.11 19.48 -2.81
C VAL A 137 -14.36 18.60 -2.96
N ARG A 138 -14.83 18.03 -1.85
CA ARG A 138 -15.93 17.06 -1.82
C ARG A 138 -17.34 17.63 -1.96
N LEU A 139 -17.49 18.95 -2.02
CA LEU A 139 -18.81 19.58 -2.17
C LEU A 139 -19.47 19.28 -3.51
N SER A 140 -18.67 18.97 -4.54
CA SER A 140 -19.18 18.66 -5.88
C SER A 140 -18.92 17.20 -6.28
N ILE A 141 -19.78 16.65 -7.13
CA ILE A 141 -19.59 15.32 -7.73
C ILE A 141 -18.24 15.25 -8.46
N TYR A 142 -17.91 16.30 -9.20
CA TYR A 142 -16.63 16.37 -9.90
C TYR A 142 -15.45 16.39 -8.94
N GLY A 143 -15.52 17.17 -7.86
CA GLY A 143 -14.42 17.23 -6.91
C GLY A 143 -14.18 15.91 -6.20
N ARG A 144 -15.24 15.15 -5.90
CA ARG A 144 -15.10 13.75 -5.44
C ARG A 144 -14.40 12.85 -6.46
N LYS A 145 -14.71 13.00 -7.75
CA LYS A 145 -14.04 12.25 -8.82
C LYS A 145 -12.56 12.64 -8.94
N TRP A 146 -12.29 13.94 -8.94
CA TRP A 146 -10.93 14.48 -8.97
C TRP A 146 -10.11 14.01 -7.76
N GLU A 147 -10.68 14.06 -6.57
CA GLU A 147 -10.04 13.57 -5.34
C GLU A 147 -9.65 12.11 -5.50
N GLN A 148 -10.57 11.26 -5.94
CA GLN A 148 -10.31 9.84 -6.12
C GLN A 148 -9.15 9.61 -7.11
N GLU A 149 -9.19 10.25 -8.28
CA GLU A 149 -8.13 10.11 -9.28
C GLU A 149 -6.75 10.54 -8.76
N LYS A 150 -6.67 11.66 -8.03
CA LYS A 150 -5.40 12.16 -7.49
C LYS A 150 -4.91 11.35 -6.30
N PHE A 151 -5.82 10.92 -5.43
CA PHE A 151 -5.47 10.09 -4.29
C PHE A 151 -4.98 8.71 -4.75
N ASP A 152 -5.65 8.09 -5.71
CA ASP A 152 -5.25 6.79 -6.26
C ASP A 152 -3.85 6.87 -6.87
N TYR A 153 -3.54 7.94 -7.61
CA TYR A 153 -2.19 8.20 -8.12
C TYR A 153 -1.18 8.34 -6.98
N LEU A 154 -1.43 9.25 -6.03
CA LEU A 154 -0.54 9.52 -4.90
C LEU A 154 -0.22 8.25 -4.12
N PHE A 155 -1.25 7.50 -3.76
CA PHE A 155 -1.13 6.29 -2.96
C PHE A 155 -0.40 5.19 -3.73
N SER A 156 -0.69 5.03 -5.02
CA SER A 156 -0.02 4.02 -5.86
C SER A 156 1.48 4.25 -5.98
N GLU A 157 1.92 5.50 -6.15
CA GLU A 157 3.34 5.86 -6.24
C GLU A 157 4.06 5.60 -4.91
N ILE A 158 3.46 5.98 -3.79
CA ILE A 158 4.03 5.72 -2.45
C ILE A 158 4.17 4.22 -2.21
N LEU A 159 3.15 3.43 -2.54
CA LEU A 159 3.21 1.98 -2.37
C LEU A 159 4.27 1.32 -3.26
N LYS A 160 4.42 1.83 -4.49
CA LYS A 160 5.47 1.36 -5.41
C LYS A 160 6.85 1.65 -4.84
N ASP A 161 7.08 2.88 -4.39
CA ASP A 161 8.36 3.30 -3.81
C ASP A 161 8.72 2.51 -2.53
N ILE A 162 7.73 2.24 -1.66
CA ILE A 162 7.89 1.38 -0.48
C ILE A 162 8.31 -0.04 -0.88
N LYS A 163 7.65 -0.62 -1.90
CA LYS A 163 8.01 -1.96 -2.39
C LYS A 163 9.39 -2.00 -3.02
N ASP A 164 9.75 -0.96 -3.78
CA ASP A 164 11.03 -0.89 -4.47
C ASP A 164 12.19 -0.77 -3.49
N ILE A 165 12.09 0.08 -2.45
CA ILE A 165 13.14 0.18 -1.43
C ILE A 165 13.24 -1.09 -0.59
N HIS A 166 12.11 -1.71 -0.24
CA HIS A 166 12.11 -2.97 0.50
C HIS A 166 12.80 -4.09 -0.30
N ARG A 167 12.40 -4.26 -1.56
CA ARG A 167 13.00 -5.25 -2.47
C ARG A 167 14.50 -5.03 -2.61
N LYS A 168 14.93 -3.79 -2.86
CA LYS A 168 16.34 -3.46 -3.03
C LYS A 168 17.16 -3.85 -1.78
N ILE A 169 16.71 -3.47 -0.59
CA ILE A 169 17.44 -3.77 0.64
C ILE A 169 17.44 -5.28 0.92
N PHE A 170 16.34 -5.97 0.64
CA PHE A 170 16.23 -7.41 0.80
C PHE A 170 17.16 -8.20 -0.14
N GLU A 171 17.26 -7.78 -1.40
CA GLU A 171 18.19 -8.38 -2.37
C GLU A 171 19.64 -8.19 -1.92
N GLU A 172 20.01 -6.96 -1.51
CA GLU A 172 21.34 -6.69 -0.95
C GLU A 172 21.62 -7.53 0.30
N TYR A 173 20.62 -7.71 1.18
CA TYR A 173 20.76 -8.56 2.36
C TYR A 173 20.97 -10.03 1.99
N LYS A 174 20.22 -10.57 1.02
CA LYS A 174 20.39 -11.96 0.57
C LYS A 174 21.78 -12.24 -0.02
N GLU A 175 22.34 -11.28 -0.73
CA GLU A 175 23.72 -11.39 -1.23
C GLU A 175 24.72 -11.32 -0.08
N TYR A 176 24.46 -10.43 0.88
CA TYR A 176 25.28 -10.27 2.08
C TYR A 176 25.25 -11.52 2.98
N GLU A 177 24.09 -12.14 3.15
CA GLU A 177 23.89 -13.34 3.98
C GLU A 177 24.69 -14.55 3.47
N LYS A 178 24.81 -14.70 2.14
CA LYS A 178 25.60 -15.77 1.51
C LYS A 178 27.09 -15.64 1.78
N SER A 179 27.54 -14.45 2.17
CA SER A 179 28.94 -14.15 2.43
C SER A 179 29.21 -14.33 3.93
N TYR A 180 30.25 -15.10 4.28
CA TYR A 180 30.62 -15.39 5.68
C TYR A 180 31.24 -14.15 6.37
N HIS A 181 30.43 -13.13 6.62
CA HIS A 181 30.84 -11.89 7.26
C HIS A 181 30.89 -12.00 8.79
N THR A 182 31.69 -11.13 9.38
CA THR A 182 31.82 -10.96 10.83
C THR A 182 30.70 -10.09 11.41
N ASP A 183 30.42 -10.22 12.71
CA ASP A 183 29.35 -9.46 13.40
C ASP A 183 29.51 -7.93 13.24
N LYS A 184 30.75 -7.45 13.24
CA LYS A 184 31.08 -6.02 13.05
C LYS A 184 30.65 -5.54 11.65
N GLU A 185 30.84 -6.39 10.64
CA GLU A 185 30.44 -6.09 9.27
C GLU A 185 28.91 -6.08 9.15
N TYR A 186 28.22 -7.07 9.73
CA TYR A 186 26.74 -7.08 9.82
C TYR A 186 26.17 -5.82 10.49
N SER A 187 26.73 -5.44 11.64
CA SER A 187 26.32 -4.22 12.34
C SER A 187 26.50 -2.98 11.45
N THR A 188 27.60 -2.92 10.71
CA THR A 188 27.91 -1.81 9.81
C THR A 188 26.96 -1.76 8.61
N PHE A 189 26.62 -2.92 8.04
CA PHE A 189 25.63 -3.06 6.98
C PHE A 189 24.27 -2.52 7.41
N PHE A 190 23.71 -3.00 8.53
CA PHE A 190 22.40 -2.56 8.99
C PHE A 190 22.37 -1.08 9.44
N LYS A 191 23.45 -0.56 9.99
CA LYS A 191 23.58 0.89 10.25
C LYS A 191 23.49 1.70 8.96
N LYS A 192 24.10 1.23 7.87
CA LYS A 192 23.98 1.87 6.54
C LYS A 192 22.55 1.76 6.02
N LYS A 193 21.91 0.59 6.10
CA LYS A 193 20.51 0.40 5.67
C LYS A 193 19.51 1.24 6.44
N LYS A 194 19.74 1.44 7.74
CA LYS A 194 18.93 2.39 8.52
C LYS A 194 19.07 3.84 8.04
N LYS A 195 20.26 4.26 7.61
CA LYS A 195 20.45 5.59 7.01
C LYS A 195 19.73 5.70 5.67
N ASP A 196 19.80 4.66 4.84
CA ASP A 196 19.09 4.60 3.56
C ASP A 196 17.57 4.74 3.78
N LEU A 197 17.00 4.06 4.77
CA LEU A 197 15.58 4.18 5.15
C LEU A 197 15.19 5.57 5.64
N ASN A 198 16.01 6.18 6.52
CA ASN A 198 15.74 7.53 6.99
C ASN A 198 15.81 8.57 5.86
N GLN A 199 16.70 8.36 4.88
CA GLN A 199 16.78 9.20 3.70
C GLN A 199 15.54 9.01 2.80
N PHE A 200 15.12 7.76 2.58
CA PHE A 200 13.89 7.43 1.88
C PHE A 200 12.68 8.14 2.50
N GLU A 201 12.50 8.03 3.82
CA GLU A 201 11.41 8.69 4.54
C GLU A 201 11.38 10.21 4.30
N LYS A 202 12.53 10.87 4.44
CA LYS A 202 12.65 12.33 4.18
C LYS A 202 12.32 12.70 2.74
N MET A 203 12.75 11.89 1.78
CA MET A 203 12.46 12.11 0.37
C MET A 203 10.97 11.97 0.08
N GLN A 204 10.31 10.96 0.67
CA GLN A 204 8.87 10.75 0.54
C GLN A 204 8.08 11.93 1.08
N TYR A 205 8.36 12.39 2.31
CA TYR A 205 7.68 13.58 2.85
C TYR A 205 7.83 14.81 1.95
N LYS A 206 9.05 15.05 1.44
CA LYS A 206 9.29 16.19 0.54
C LYS A 206 8.51 16.08 -0.77
N TRP A 207 8.44 14.88 -1.33
CA TRP A 207 7.70 14.64 -2.56
C TRP A 207 6.18 14.77 -2.35
N THR A 208 5.64 14.16 -1.30
CA THR A 208 4.22 14.25 -0.94
C THR A 208 3.78 15.70 -0.75
N ASN A 209 4.51 16.49 0.04
CA ASN A 209 4.18 17.90 0.26
C ASN A 209 4.16 18.70 -1.06
N LYS A 210 5.12 18.46 -1.96
CA LYS A 210 5.15 19.09 -3.30
C LYS A 210 3.99 18.63 -4.19
N TYR A 211 3.57 17.38 -4.07
CA TYR A 211 2.45 16.84 -4.81
C TYR A 211 1.13 17.48 -4.33
N GLU A 212 0.92 17.55 -3.02
CA GLU A 212 -0.24 18.19 -2.40
C GLU A 212 -0.34 19.68 -2.77
N GLU A 213 0.78 20.42 -2.74
CA GLU A 213 0.80 21.82 -3.14
C GLU A 213 0.38 22.01 -4.61
N ARG A 214 0.84 21.12 -5.50
CA ARG A 214 0.41 21.11 -6.90
C ARG A 214 -1.08 20.81 -7.03
N CYS A 215 -1.58 19.82 -6.30
CA CYS A 215 -3.01 19.46 -6.30
C CYS A 215 -3.88 20.62 -5.81
N ARG A 216 -3.45 21.33 -4.76
CA ARG A 216 -4.14 22.52 -4.26
C ARG A 216 -4.27 23.61 -5.32
N LYS A 217 -3.15 23.97 -5.96
CA LYS A 217 -3.13 24.97 -7.04
C LYS A 217 -4.00 24.56 -8.23
N GLU A 218 -3.95 23.27 -8.61
CA GLU A 218 -4.79 22.72 -9.66
C GLU A 218 -6.28 22.84 -9.31
N TRP A 219 -6.66 22.50 -8.07
CA TRP A 219 -8.03 22.59 -7.61
C TRP A 219 -8.55 24.03 -7.57
N GLU A 220 -7.78 24.96 -7.01
CA GLU A 220 -8.10 26.40 -6.96
C GLU A 220 -8.36 26.96 -8.37
N TYR A 221 -7.57 26.52 -9.36
CA TYR A 221 -7.76 26.91 -10.76
C TYR A 221 -9.06 26.35 -11.36
N LEU A 222 -9.37 25.07 -11.09
CA LEU A 222 -10.59 24.43 -11.58
C LEU A 222 -11.84 25.05 -10.96
N GLU A 223 -11.79 25.40 -9.68
CA GLU A 223 -12.88 26.08 -8.97
C GLU A 223 -13.11 27.49 -9.53
N SER A 224 -12.04 28.27 -9.65
CA SER A 224 -12.10 29.63 -10.23
C SER A 224 -12.65 29.65 -11.65
N SER A 225 -12.25 28.68 -12.49
CA SER A 225 -12.73 28.58 -13.87
C SER A 225 -14.22 28.30 -13.95
N ARG A 226 -14.78 27.53 -13.00
CA ARG A 226 -16.21 27.24 -12.92
C ARG A 226 -17.03 28.42 -12.49
N ASP A 227 -16.53 29.18 -11.52
CA ASP A 227 -17.22 30.37 -11.06
C ASP A 227 -17.32 31.40 -12.19
N LEU A 228 -16.27 31.52 -13.00
CA LEU A 228 -16.30 32.34 -14.22
C LEU A 228 -17.29 31.83 -15.27
N GLU A 229 -17.38 30.52 -15.47
CA GLU A 229 -18.32 29.93 -16.42
C GLU A 229 -19.78 30.10 -15.98
N LYS A 230 -20.07 29.92 -14.68
CA LYS A 230 -21.38 30.22 -14.10
C LYS A 230 -21.77 31.67 -14.30
N LEU A 231 -20.88 32.62 -13.98
CA LEU A 231 -21.13 34.05 -14.18
C LEU A 231 -21.40 34.40 -15.65
N ARG A 232 -20.66 33.78 -16.59
CA ARG A 232 -20.88 33.96 -18.03
C ARG A 232 -22.23 33.41 -18.48
N ASN A 233 -22.65 32.26 -17.97
CA ASN A 233 -23.94 31.65 -18.30
C ASN A 233 -25.12 32.45 -17.72
N GLU A 234 -24.97 32.97 -16.49
CA GLU A 234 -25.95 33.89 -15.89
C GLU A 234 -26.07 35.18 -16.72
N GLN A 235 -24.95 35.76 -17.17
CA GLN A 235 -24.97 36.97 -18.02
C GLN A 235 -25.64 36.74 -19.37
N LYS A 236 -25.44 35.56 -19.99
CA LYS A 236 -26.14 35.17 -21.24
C LYS A 236 -27.65 35.02 -21.01
N SER A 237 -28.07 34.41 -19.91
CA SER A 237 -29.50 34.26 -19.58
C SER A 237 -30.21 35.61 -19.38
N CYS A 238 -29.53 36.59 -18.75
CA CYS A 238 -30.05 37.95 -18.59
C CYS A 238 -30.15 38.73 -19.91
N ASN A 239 -29.30 38.43 -20.90
CA ASN A 239 -29.33 39.11 -22.20
C ASN A 239 -30.39 38.52 -23.16
N LEU A 240 -30.75 37.24 -23.04
CA LEU A 240 -31.85 36.65 -23.80
C LEU A 240 -33.23 37.18 -23.37
N GLY A 241 -33.37 37.63 -22.11
CA GLY A 241 -34.59 38.25 -21.60
C GLY A 241 -34.86 39.69 -22.09
N LYS A 242 -33.94 40.30 -22.85
CA LYS A 242 -34.09 41.68 -23.39
C LYS A 242 -34.45 41.74 -24.88
N SER A 243 -34.78 40.60 -25.50
CA SER A 243 -35.20 40.52 -26.91
C SER A 243 -36.73 40.45 -27.09
N CYS A 244 -37.53 40.90 -26.13
CA CYS A 244 -38.98 41.02 -26.30
C CYS A 244 -39.40 42.47 -26.05
N ASN A 245 -40.10 43.02 -27.05
CA ASN A 245 -40.75 44.33 -27.12
C ASN A 245 -39.89 45.47 -27.68
N GLN A 246 -39.46 45.32 -28.93
CA GLN A 246 -39.59 46.43 -29.88
C GLN A 246 -41.02 46.40 -30.40
N ASP A 247 -41.93 47.08 -29.71
CA ASP A 247 -43.07 47.73 -30.33
C ASP A 247 -43.63 48.79 -29.39
N SER A 248 -43.74 50.01 -29.94
CA SER A 248 -44.44 51.20 -29.43
C SER A 248 -43.59 52.29 -28.76
N PRO A 249 -43.41 53.45 -29.43
CA PRO A 249 -42.81 54.64 -28.85
C PRO A 249 -43.91 55.51 -28.24
N ARG A 250 -44.03 55.56 -26.91
CA ARG A 250 -44.71 56.69 -26.24
C ARG A 250 -44.02 57.10 -24.94
N ASN A 251 -43.64 58.37 -24.96
CA ASN A 251 -43.50 59.32 -23.86
C ASN A 251 -42.34 59.12 -22.88
N LEU A 252 -41.29 59.90 -23.15
CA LEU A 252 -40.46 60.51 -22.11
C LEU A 252 -41.38 61.27 -21.13
N GLU A 253 -41.39 60.85 -19.88
CA GLU A 253 -41.07 61.71 -18.73
C GLU A 253 -41.19 60.92 -17.42
N SER A 254 -40.26 61.19 -16.50
CA SER A 254 -40.19 60.70 -15.12
C SER A 254 -39.72 59.24 -14.90
N LEU A 255 -38.45 59.09 -14.52
CA LEU A 255 -38.01 58.34 -13.33
C LEU A 255 -36.48 58.36 -13.21
N ASN A 256 -35.97 59.47 -12.67
CA ASN A 256 -34.70 59.49 -11.98
C ASN A 256 -34.84 58.67 -10.69
N ASN A 257 -34.42 57.41 -10.70
CA ASN A 257 -34.19 56.65 -9.48
C ASN A 257 -33.05 55.62 -9.68
N PRO A 258 -31.81 55.89 -9.22
CA PRO A 258 -30.69 54.96 -9.35
C PRO A 258 -30.72 53.93 -8.22
N LYS A 259 -31.75 53.07 -8.21
CA LYS A 259 -31.83 51.90 -7.34
C LYS A 259 -32.47 50.76 -8.11
N THR A 260 -31.66 50.00 -8.83
CA THR A 260 -31.64 48.52 -8.88
C THR A 260 -30.82 48.05 -10.08
N CYS A 261 -29.53 47.82 -9.87
CA CYS A 261 -28.83 46.75 -10.57
C CYS A 261 -27.73 46.21 -9.64
N PRO A 262 -27.96 45.07 -8.97
CA PRO A 262 -27.00 44.46 -8.03
C PRO A 262 -25.63 44.18 -8.66
N LEU A 263 -25.58 44.06 -9.99
CA LEU A 263 -24.37 43.75 -10.75
C LEU A 263 -23.31 44.86 -10.72
N LYS A 264 -23.68 46.15 -10.69
CA LYS A 264 -22.66 47.24 -10.66
C LYS A 264 -21.86 47.26 -9.34
N LYS A 265 -22.45 46.82 -8.23
CA LYS A 265 -21.75 46.70 -6.93
C LYS A 265 -20.79 45.52 -6.86
N LEU A 266 -21.00 44.47 -7.65
CA LEU A 266 -20.11 43.28 -7.67
C LEU A 266 -18.83 43.53 -8.48
N PHE A 267 -18.91 44.28 -9.59
CA PHE A 267 -17.73 44.59 -10.38
C PHE A 267 -16.75 45.54 -9.67
N GLN A 268 -17.24 46.54 -8.93
CA GLN A 268 -16.37 47.43 -8.14
C GLN A 268 -15.68 46.73 -6.96
N LYS A 269 -16.29 45.67 -6.40
CA LYS A 269 -15.72 44.93 -5.27
C LYS A 269 -14.59 43.98 -5.70
N ASN A 270 -14.59 43.52 -6.95
CA ASN A 270 -13.56 42.64 -7.50
C ASN A 270 -12.32 43.39 -8.00
N GLU A 271 -12.46 44.62 -8.52
CA GLU A 271 -11.29 45.46 -8.85
C GLU A 271 -10.50 45.85 -7.59
N TYR A 272 -11.18 46.15 -6.47
CA TYR A 272 -10.52 46.49 -5.22
C TYR A 272 -9.73 45.33 -4.59
N ARG A 273 -10.13 44.07 -4.84
CA ARG A 273 -9.37 42.89 -4.40
C ARG A 273 -8.14 42.60 -5.28
N ARG A 274 -8.20 42.88 -6.58
CA ARG A 274 -7.05 42.72 -7.48
C ARG A 274 -5.92 43.70 -7.17
N SER A 275 -6.25 44.93 -6.76
CA SER A 275 -5.23 45.95 -6.43
C SER A 275 -4.48 45.70 -5.11
N ARG A 276 -4.97 44.80 -4.24
CA ARG A 276 -4.27 44.43 -2.98
C ARG A 276 -3.39 43.18 -3.09
N SER A 277 -3.36 42.51 -4.24
CA SER A 277 -2.54 41.31 -4.45
C SER A 277 -1.23 41.58 -5.23
N ILE A 278 -0.94 42.85 -5.52
CA ILE A 278 0.28 43.30 -6.24
C ILE A 278 1.07 44.32 -5.37
N MET A 279 0.90 44.27 -4.04
CA MET A 279 1.72 45.03 -3.10
C MET A 279 2.25 44.13 -2.00
#